data_AF-A0A0U2Z9I8-F1
#
_entry.id   AF-A0A0U2Z9I8-F1
#
_cell.length_a   1.000
_cell.length_b   1.000
_cell.length_c   1.000
_cell.angle_alpha   90.00
_cell.angle_beta   90.00
_cell.angle_gamma   90.00
#
_symmetry.space_group_name_H-M   'P 1'
#
loop_
_entity.id
_entity.type
_entity.pdbx_description
1 polymer ?
#
loop_
_entity_poly.entity_id
_entity_poly.type
_entity_poly.pdbx_seq_one_letter_code
_entity_poly.pdbx_strand_id
1 'polypeptide(L)'
;MKKLIIGCFLFLFCSVSNAQVYQSGPIKVQSLRVTNNVTYVRFSPALNACEGGYHYRMHAKVNNDNTALISSLLTAYTAQKTLGYVFVSGEGKACSPSHILTLDMIEFSQQ
;
A
#
# COMPACT_ATOMS: atom_id res chain seq x y z
N MET A 1 -40.96 28.39 -33.99
CA MET A 1 -40.06 28.16 -32.83
C MET A 1 -39.94 26.66 -32.59
N LYS A 2 -38.90 26.01 -33.15
CA LYS A 2 -38.66 24.56 -32.98
C LYS A 2 -37.70 24.38 -31.79
N LYS A 3 -38.18 23.72 -30.74
CA LYS A 3 -37.44 23.51 -29.49
C LYS A 3 -36.41 22.38 -29.68
N LEU A 4 -35.15 22.74 -29.48
CA LEU A 4 -34.00 21.85 -29.28
C LEU A 4 -34.19 21.07 -27.97
N ILE A 5 -34.15 19.75 -28.01
CA ILE A 5 -33.70 18.92 -26.88
C ILE A 5 -32.90 17.75 -27.46
N ILE A 6 -31.60 17.98 -27.68
CA ILE A 6 -30.62 16.91 -27.88
C ILE A 6 -30.18 16.52 -26.47
N GLY A 7 -30.76 15.42 -25.97
CA GLY A 7 -30.40 14.83 -24.68
C GLY A 7 -28.98 14.29 -24.73
N CYS A 8 -28.06 15.00 -24.08
CA CYS A 8 -26.67 14.61 -23.94
C CYS A 8 -26.59 13.45 -22.94
N PHE A 9 -26.62 12.23 -23.45
CA PHE A 9 -26.45 10.99 -22.70
C PHE A 9 -24.94 10.77 -22.41
N LEU A 10 -24.38 11.62 -21.56
CA LEU A 10 -23.02 11.44 -21.02
C LEU A 10 -23.10 10.42 -19.89
N PHE A 11 -23.08 9.14 -20.27
CA PHE A 11 -22.76 8.06 -19.34
C PHE A 11 -21.30 8.24 -18.88
N LEU A 12 -21.14 8.93 -17.76
CA LEU A 12 -19.90 9.02 -17.01
C LEU A 12 -19.49 7.61 -16.58
N PHE A 13 -18.56 7.00 -17.31
CA PHE A 13 -17.77 5.90 -16.79
C PHE A 13 -16.79 6.48 -15.75
N CYS A 14 -17.22 6.62 -14.51
CA CYS A 14 -16.33 6.83 -13.37
C CYS A 14 -15.52 5.54 -13.15
N SER A 15 -14.41 5.42 -13.86
CA SER A 15 -13.38 4.43 -13.54
C SER A 15 -12.90 4.70 -12.12
N VAL A 16 -13.17 3.78 -11.20
CA VAL A 16 -12.56 3.77 -9.86
C VAL A 16 -11.04 3.66 -10.05
N SER A 17 -10.35 4.79 -9.94
CA SER A 17 -8.89 4.82 -9.88
C SER A 17 -8.48 4.23 -8.54
N ASN A 18 -7.89 3.03 -8.57
CA ASN A 18 -7.10 2.54 -7.44
C ASN A 18 -5.85 3.43 -7.37
N ALA A 19 -5.94 4.53 -6.63
CA ALA A 19 -4.85 5.46 -6.49
C ALA A 19 -3.70 4.75 -5.76
N GLN A 20 -2.62 4.49 -6.48
CA GLN A 20 -1.37 4.02 -5.91
C GLN A 20 -0.81 5.16 -5.04
N VAL A 21 -0.67 4.92 -3.74
CA VAL A 21 -0.14 5.88 -2.79
C VAL A 21 1.32 5.52 -2.52
N TYR A 22 2.21 6.50 -2.58
CA TYR A 22 3.60 6.31 -2.19
C TYR A 22 3.93 7.16 -0.97
N GLN A 23 4.88 6.66 -0.16
CA GLN A 23 5.46 7.42 0.93
C GLN A 23 6.97 7.37 0.83
N SER A 24 7.58 8.55 0.94
CA SER A 24 9.03 8.71 1.03
C SER A 24 9.48 8.97 2.46
N GLY A 25 10.76 8.73 2.73
CA GLY A 25 11.40 9.07 4.01
C GLY A 25 12.12 7.88 4.63
N PRO A 26 12.68 8.03 5.85
CA PRO A 26 13.50 6.99 6.46
C PRO A 26 12.66 5.84 7.03
N ILE A 27 12.03 5.06 6.14
CA ILE A 27 11.09 4.00 6.50
C ILE A 27 11.86 2.70 6.74
N LYS A 28 11.65 2.06 7.88
CA LYS A 28 12.23 0.75 8.20
C LYS A 28 11.16 -0.32 8.23
N VAL A 29 11.52 -1.54 7.83
CA VAL A 29 10.71 -2.73 8.13
C VAL A 29 10.91 -3.05 9.62
N GLN A 30 9.88 -2.81 10.44
CA GLN A 30 9.94 -3.00 11.88
C GLN A 30 9.63 -4.44 12.29
N SER A 31 8.70 -5.10 11.62
CA SER A 31 8.39 -6.52 11.85
C SER A 31 7.71 -7.16 10.65
N LEU A 32 7.92 -8.46 10.49
CA LEU A 32 7.25 -9.31 9.50
C LEU A 32 6.42 -10.39 10.20
N ARG A 33 5.24 -10.71 9.66
CA ARG A 33 4.47 -11.90 10.04
C ARG A 33 4.13 -12.69 8.80
N VAL A 34 4.69 -13.88 8.68
CA VAL A 34 4.50 -14.77 7.53
C VAL A 34 3.36 -15.75 7.85
N THR A 35 2.44 -15.90 6.90
CA THR A 35 1.39 -16.94 6.92
C THR A 35 1.47 -17.76 5.63
N ASN A 36 0.56 -18.71 5.40
CA ASN A 36 0.62 -19.56 4.20
C ASN A 36 0.49 -18.75 2.89
N ASN A 37 -0.40 -17.76 2.85
CA ASN A 37 -0.75 -17.06 1.60
C ASN A 37 -0.25 -15.62 1.55
N VAL A 38 -0.01 -15.03 2.71
CA VAL A 38 0.26 -13.60 2.85
C VAL A 38 1.34 -13.34 3.87
N THR A 39 2.23 -12.41 3.56
CA THR A 39 3.17 -11.83 4.51
C THR A 39 2.70 -10.44 4.89
N TYR A 40 2.60 -10.19 6.19
CA TYR A 40 2.23 -8.89 6.75
C TYR A 40 3.48 -8.14 7.17
N VAL A 41 3.48 -6.82 6.93
CA VAL A 41 4.60 -5.93 7.16
C VAL A 41 4.17 -4.79 8.08
N ARG A 42 4.98 -4.55 9.10
CA ARG A 42 4.92 -3.33 9.91
C ARG A 42 6.10 -2.45 9.55
N PHE A 43 5.83 -1.17 9.30
CA PHE A 43 6.83 -0.15 9.02
C PHE A 43 7.07 0.75 10.25
N SER A 44 8.25 1.39 10.31
CA SER A 44 8.55 2.45 11.27
C SER A 44 9.23 3.60 10.53
N PRO A 45 8.66 4.82 10.51
CA PRO A 45 7.36 5.19 11.08
C PRO A 45 6.19 4.46 10.40
N ALA A 46 5.01 4.54 10.99
CA ALA A 46 3.80 4.04 10.34
C ALA A 46 3.57 4.74 9.01
N LEU A 47 2.95 4.04 8.06
CA LEU A 47 2.62 4.64 6.77
C LEU A 47 1.47 5.64 6.97
N ASN A 48 1.59 6.83 6.39
CA ASN A 48 0.57 7.88 6.35
C ASN A 48 -0.73 7.36 5.74
N ALA A 49 -0.63 6.45 4.76
CA ALA A 49 -1.77 5.78 4.15
C ALA A 49 -2.58 4.91 5.14
N CYS A 50 -2.01 4.54 6.30
CA CYS A 50 -2.76 3.90 7.37
C CYS A 50 -3.41 4.90 8.35
N GLU A 51 -3.22 6.22 8.20
CA GLU A 51 -3.74 7.28 9.10
C GLU A 51 -3.44 7.03 10.60
N GLY A 52 -2.30 6.39 10.90
CA GLY A 52 -1.92 6.02 12.28
C GLY A 52 -2.63 4.75 12.81
N GLY A 53 -3.50 4.13 12.03
CA GLY A 53 -4.16 2.86 12.31
C GLY A 53 -3.26 1.63 12.09
N TYR A 54 -3.74 0.47 12.53
CA TYR A 54 -3.06 -0.82 12.39
C TYR A 54 -4.07 -1.97 12.20
N HIS A 55 -3.78 -2.91 11.31
CA HIS A 55 -4.48 -4.19 11.18
C HIS A 55 -3.67 -5.28 11.90
N TYR A 56 -4.10 -5.67 13.10
CA TYR A 56 -3.36 -6.59 13.99
C TYR A 56 -1.87 -6.22 14.17
N ARG A 57 -1.60 -4.92 14.37
CA ARG A 57 -0.25 -4.32 14.51
C ARG A 57 0.57 -4.29 13.21
N MET A 58 -0.06 -4.44 12.05
CA MET A 58 0.58 -4.42 10.73
C MET A 58 0.00 -3.31 9.85
N HIS A 59 0.77 -2.86 8.86
CA HIS A 59 0.37 -1.77 7.96
C HIS A 59 0.01 -2.25 6.56
N ALA A 60 0.79 -3.21 6.04
CA ALA A 60 0.60 -3.70 4.69
C ALA A 60 0.68 -5.22 4.62
N LYS A 61 0.12 -5.78 3.55
CA LYS A 61 0.22 -7.19 3.19
C LYS A 61 0.82 -7.36 1.80
N VAL A 62 1.53 -8.46 1.58
CA VAL A 62 2.03 -8.90 0.27
C VAL A 62 1.61 -10.36 0.06
N ASN A 63 1.15 -10.70 -1.15
CA ASN A 63 0.91 -12.11 -1.50
C ASN A 63 2.24 -12.86 -1.55
N ASN A 64 2.29 -14.05 -0.95
CA ASN A 64 3.47 -14.91 -0.92
C ASN A 64 3.98 -15.36 -2.30
N ASP A 65 3.15 -15.26 -3.34
CA ASP A 65 3.59 -15.48 -4.73
C ASP A 65 4.63 -14.45 -5.20
N ASN A 66 4.68 -13.26 -4.57
CA ASN A 66 5.71 -12.24 -4.85
C ASN A 66 6.97 -12.47 -3.99
N THR A 67 7.67 -13.56 -4.30
CA THR A 67 8.86 -14.02 -3.56
C THR A 67 10.01 -13.00 -3.57
N ALA A 68 10.17 -12.24 -4.66
CA ALA A 68 11.18 -11.19 -4.78
C ALA A 68 10.95 -10.05 -3.79
N LEU A 69 9.71 -9.58 -3.65
CA LEU A 69 9.37 -8.52 -2.70
C LEU A 69 9.52 -9.00 -1.26
N ILE A 70 9.11 -10.24 -0.95
CA ILE A 70 9.27 -10.82 0.39
C ILE A 70 10.73 -10.99 0.77
N SER A 71 11.56 -11.49 -0.15
CA SER A 71 13.00 -11.64 0.08
C SER A 71 13.67 -10.27 0.32
N SER A 72 13.23 -9.25 -0.41
CA SER A 72 13.70 -7.87 -0.25
C SER A 72 13.28 -7.29 1.10
N LEU A 73 12.04 -7.52 1.54
CA LEU A 73 11.55 -7.12 2.87
C LEU A 73 12.31 -7.83 4.01
N LEU A 74 12.56 -9.13 3.87
CA LEU A 74 13.33 -9.90 4.84
C LEU A 74 14.76 -9.37 4.94
N THR A 75 15.39 -9.07 3.80
CA THR A 75 16.71 -8.45 3.74
C THR A 75 16.73 -7.08 4.41
N ALA A 76 15.72 -6.24 4.13
CA ALA A 76 15.60 -4.93 4.77
C ALA A 76 15.47 -5.03 6.29
N TYR A 77 14.66 -5.99 6.78
CA TYR A 77 14.45 -6.27 8.19
C TYR A 77 15.73 -6.76 8.89
N THR A 78 16.40 -7.76 8.32
CA THR A 78 17.60 -8.35 8.94
C THR A 78 18.80 -7.41 8.90
N ALA A 79 18.99 -6.69 7.79
CA ALA A 79 20.09 -5.74 7.62
C ALA A 79 19.80 -4.35 8.24
N GLN A 80 18.64 -4.17 8.87
CA GLN A 80 18.20 -2.89 9.45
C GLN A 80 18.27 -1.72 8.45
N LYS A 81 18.01 -2.01 7.17
CA LYS A 81 18.10 -1.03 6.09
C LYS A 81 16.90 -0.09 6.09
N THR A 82 17.18 1.15 5.73
CA THR A 82 16.17 2.17 5.49
C THR A 82 15.72 2.10 4.02
N LEU A 83 14.42 2.11 3.80
CA LEU A 83 13.79 2.23 2.49
C LEU A 83 13.68 3.71 2.13
N GLY A 84 13.87 4.06 0.86
CA GLY A 84 13.63 5.40 0.35
C GLY A 84 12.15 5.66 0.09
N TYR A 85 11.48 4.67 -0.51
CA TYR A 85 10.06 4.73 -0.85
C TYR A 85 9.34 3.42 -0.56
N VAL A 86 8.07 3.54 -0.21
CA VAL A 86 7.11 2.44 -0.08
C VAL A 86 5.88 2.79 -0.90
N PHE A 87 5.49 1.89 -1.80
CA PHE A 87 4.32 2.04 -2.67
C PHE A 87 3.25 1.04 -2.25
N VAL A 88 2.05 1.55 -2.02
CA VAL A 88 0.92 0.78 -1.54
C VAL A 88 -0.36 1.08 -2.33
N SER A 89 -1.24 0.11 -2.35
CA SER A 89 -2.59 0.21 -2.87
C SER A 89 -3.62 -0.18 -1.79
N GLY A 90 -4.80 0.41 -1.89
CA GLY A 90 -5.88 0.24 -0.92
C GLY A 90 -6.77 1.46 -0.87
N GLU A 91 -8.01 1.31 -0.40
CA GLU A 91 -8.87 2.46 -0.11
C GLU A 91 -8.17 3.37 0.91
N GLY A 92 -8.17 4.69 0.69
CA GLY A 92 -7.56 5.67 1.60
C GLY A 92 -8.31 5.76 2.94
N LYS A 93 -8.19 4.73 3.77
CA LYS A 93 -8.83 4.57 5.08
C LYS A 93 -7.79 4.09 6.08
N ALA A 94 -7.99 4.42 7.35
CA ALA A 94 -7.16 3.93 8.42
C ALA A 94 -7.07 2.37 8.43
N CYS A 95 -5.85 1.86 8.62
CA CYS A 95 -5.63 0.43 8.82
C CYS A 95 -6.38 -0.04 10.09
N SER A 96 -7.16 -1.12 9.96
CA SER A 96 -8.09 -1.62 10.99
C SER A 96 -8.28 -3.14 10.82
N PRO A 97 -8.92 -3.89 11.72
CA PRO A 97 -9.12 -5.34 11.53
C PRO A 97 -9.84 -5.76 10.24
N SER A 98 -10.58 -4.85 9.59
CA SER A 98 -11.25 -5.08 8.30
C SER A 98 -10.56 -4.44 7.10
N HIS A 99 -9.46 -3.70 7.32
CA HIS A 99 -8.77 -2.96 6.27
C HIS A 99 -7.24 -2.96 6.45
N ILE A 100 -6.53 -3.37 5.41
CA ILE A 100 -5.06 -3.34 5.37
C ILE A 100 -4.59 -2.98 3.97
N LEU A 101 -3.51 -2.21 3.88
CA LEU A 101 -2.89 -1.83 2.61
C LEU A 101 -2.28 -3.04 1.92
N THR A 102 -2.27 -3.05 0.60
CA THR A 102 -1.47 -3.97 -0.21
C THR A 102 -0.14 -3.30 -0.53
N LEU A 103 0.96 -4.01 -0.32
CA LEU A 103 2.29 -3.53 -0.68
C LEU A 103 2.60 -3.91 -2.12
N ASP A 104 2.85 -2.90 -2.95
CA ASP A 104 3.10 -3.10 -4.38
C ASP A 104 4.60 -3.09 -4.68
N MET A 105 5.35 -2.18 -4.05
CA MET A 105 6.77 -1.97 -4.31
C MET A 105 7.47 -1.33 -3.12
N ILE A 106 8.78 -1.59 -2.98
CA ILE A 106 9.70 -0.87 -2.11
C ILE A 106 10.89 -0.40 -2.92
N GLU A 107 11.47 0.74 -2.54
CA GLU A 107 12.70 1.25 -3.10
C GLU A 107 13.75 1.38 -2.00
N PHE A 108 14.94 0.82 -2.21
CA PHE A 108 16.08 1.02 -1.32
C PHE A 108 16.73 2.37 -1.61
N SER A 109 17.08 3.11 -0.55
CA SER A 109 17.91 4.30 -0.67
C SER A 109 19.34 3.97 -0.25
N GLN A 110 20.33 4.47 -1.00
CA GLN A 110 21.71 4.51 -0.55
C GLN A 110 21.85 5.71 0.40
N GLN A 111 21.80 5.46 1.69
CA GLN A 111 22.26 6.39 2.73
C GLN A 111 23.65 5.96 3.19
#